data_AF-A0A974H5Z0-F1
#
_entry.id   AF-A0A974H5Z0-F1
#
_cell.length_a   1.000
_cell.length_b   1.000
_cell.length_c   1.000
_cell.angle_alpha   90.00
_cell.angle_beta   90.00
_cell.angle_gamma   90.00
#
_symmetry.space_group_name_H-M   'P 1'
#
loop_
_entity.id
_entity.type
_entity.pdbx_description
1 polymer ?
#
loop_
_entity_poly.entity_id
_entity_poly.type
_entity_poly.pdbx_seq_one_letter_code
_entity_poly.pdbx_strand_id
1 'polypeptide(L)'
;MIQSQWGPFCLDLKASSITTKLQAYASWMTDNNEKTVDAFSIQWNFRRMYAFQVIPLIPSGLKNMKDYAEVVLEVPWWPRIPWFLEIMQLSGDSGFWT
;
A
#
# COMPACT_ATOMS: atom_id res chain seq x y z
N MET A 1 13.27 4.24 7.24
CA MET A 1 12.42 5.21 7.97
C MET A 1 11.00 4.67 8.18
N ILE A 2 10.26 4.28 7.13
CA ILE A 2 8.91 3.71 7.31
C ILE A 2 8.93 2.36 8.07
N GLN A 3 9.87 1.47 7.76
CA GLN A 3 9.98 0.17 8.45
C GLN A 3 10.21 0.27 9.95
N SER A 4 11.06 1.22 10.38
CA SER A 4 11.39 1.39 11.79
C SER A 4 10.26 2.04 12.59
N GLN A 5 9.36 2.78 11.93
CA GLN A 5 8.32 3.56 12.60
C GLN A 5 6.95 2.85 12.59
N TRP A 6 6.62 2.19 11.48
CA TRP A 6 5.29 1.61 11.26
C TRP A 6 5.35 0.13 10.85
N GLY A 7 6.55 -0.42 10.71
CA GLY A 7 6.77 -1.83 10.38
C GLY A 7 6.45 -2.79 11.53
N PRO A 8 6.77 -4.09 11.36
CA PRO A 8 7.47 -4.68 10.23
C PRO A 8 6.56 -4.95 9.02
N PHE A 9 6.91 -4.41 7.86
CA PHE A 9 6.28 -4.71 6.58
C PHE A 9 6.95 -5.86 5.86
N CYS A 10 6.15 -6.73 5.26
CA CYS A 10 6.67 -7.85 4.47
C CYS A 10 6.69 -7.58 2.96
N LEU A 11 5.94 -6.58 2.48
CA LEU A 11 5.77 -6.31 1.05
C LEU A 11 5.39 -4.85 0.78
N ASP A 12 6.02 -4.25 -0.22
CA ASP A 12 5.62 -2.97 -0.82
C ASP A 12 4.66 -3.26 -1.98
N LEU A 13 3.40 -2.88 -1.86
CA LEU A 13 2.34 -3.28 -2.78
C LEU A 13 2.40 -2.58 -4.14
N LYS A 14 3.16 -1.49 -4.28
CA LYS A 14 3.27 -0.77 -5.56
C LYS A 14 4.60 -0.03 -5.65
N ALA A 15 5.59 -0.73 -6.17
CA ALA A 15 6.87 -0.14 -6.50
C ALA A 15 7.47 -0.72 -7.77
N SER A 16 8.29 0.08 -8.44
CA SER A 16 9.36 -0.47 -9.28
C SER A 16 10.59 -0.70 -8.40
N SER A 17 11.57 -1.42 -8.95
CA SER A 17 12.93 -1.56 -8.43
C SER A 17 13.57 -0.22 -8.04
N ILE A 18 13.11 0.89 -8.63
CA ILE A 18 13.62 2.24 -8.41
C ILE A 18 12.91 2.93 -7.22
N THR A 19 11.61 2.67 -7.03
CA THR A 19 10.79 3.43 -6.07
C THR A 19 10.43 2.66 -4.81
N THR A 20 10.82 1.38 -4.71
CA THR A 20 10.47 0.54 -3.57
C THR A 20 11.12 1.04 -2.29
N LYS A 21 10.33 1.05 -1.20
CA LYS A 21 10.85 1.34 0.14
C LYS A 21 11.22 0.06 0.91
N LEU A 22 10.96 -1.12 0.33
CA LEU A 22 11.20 -2.43 0.92
C LEU A 22 11.98 -3.35 -0.01
N GLN A 23 12.61 -4.38 0.57
CA GLN A 23 13.34 -5.40 -0.18
C GLN A 23 12.41 -6.26 -1.05
N ALA A 24 11.20 -6.55 -0.58
CA ALA A 24 10.18 -7.28 -1.32
C ALA A 24 9.09 -6.30 -1.78
N TYR A 25 8.76 -6.34 -3.07
CA TYR A 25 7.75 -5.47 -3.65
C TYR A 25 6.94 -6.16 -4.76
N ALA A 26 5.74 -5.65 -4.99
CA ALA A 26 4.87 -5.98 -6.10
C ALA A 26 4.92 -4.83 -7.13
N SER A 27 5.18 -5.18 -8.39
CA SER A 27 5.07 -4.26 -9.52
C SER A 27 3.93 -4.69 -10.42
N TRP A 28 3.20 -3.70 -10.93
CA TRP A 28 2.13 -3.92 -11.89
C TRP A 28 2.63 -3.99 -13.34
N MET A 29 3.81 -3.43 -13.60
CA MET A 29 4.48 -3.52 -14.88
C MET A 29 5.68 -4.48 -14.73
N THR A 30 5.93 -5.30 -15.74
CA THR A 30 7.12 -6.19 -15.77
C THR A 30 8.35 -5.32 -15.61
N ASP A 31 8.97 -5.38 -14.44
CA ASP A 31 10.20 -4.67 -14.16
C ASP A 31 11.37 -5.59 -14.48
N ASN A 32 12.47 -5.04 -15.01
CA ASN A 32 13.55 -5.81 -15.64
C ASN A 32 14.34 -6.73 -14.71
N ASN A 33 13.97 -6.83 -13.43
CA ASN A 33 14.55 -7.76 -12.47
C ASN A 33 13.44 -8.44 -11.66
N GLU A 34 13.36 -9.75 -11.86
CA GLU A 34 12.97 -10.78 -10.89
C GLU A 34 11.60 -10.65 -10.18
N LYS A 35 10.69 -11.58 -10.52
CA LYS A 35 9.57 -12.04 -9.68
C LYS A 35 8.60 -10.94 -9.19
N THR A 36 8.23 -10.00 -10.04
CA THR A 36 7.15 -9.06 -9.70
C THR A 36 5.80 -9.74 -9.89
N VAL A 37 5.10 -10.00 -8.79
CA VAL A 37 3.73 -10.54 -8.76
C VAL A 37 2.77 -9.36 -8.63
N ASP A 38 1.69 -9.33 -9.41
CA ASP A 38 0.65 -8.30 -9.27
C ASP A 38 0.08 -8.35 -7.84
N ALA A 39 0.09 -7.22 -7.14
CA ALA A 39 -0.41 -7.08 -5.77
C ALA A 39 -1.84 -7.59 -5.59
N PHE A 40 -2.69 -7.52 -6.63
CA PHE A 40 -4.06 -8.03 -6.59
C PHE A 40 -4.17 -9.55 -6.78
N SER A 41 -3.09 -10.20 -7.23
CA SER A 41 -3.03 -11.65 -7.41
C SER A 41 -2.51 -12.41 -6.19
N ILE A 42 -2.11 -11.69 -5.13
CA ILE A 42 -1.59 -12.26 -3.88
C ILE A 42 -2.70 -12.26 -2.84
N GLN A 43 -2.76 -13.28 -1.99
CA GLN A 43 -3.63 -13.25 -0.81
C GLN A 43 -3.05 -12.31 0.26
N TRP A 44 -3.90 -11.46 0.81
CA TRP A 44 -3.53 -10.41 1.77
C TRP A 44 -3.63 -10.85 3.24
N ASN A 45 -3.90 -12.14 3.47
CA ASN A 45 -4.47 -12.73 4.67
C ASN A 45 -3.65 -12.72 5.97
N PHE A 46 -2.35 -12.41 5.97
CA PHE A 46 -1.52 -12.51 7.20
C PHE A 46 -0.33 -11.53 7.28
N ARG A 47 -0.29 -10.49 6.44
CA ARG A 47 0.92 -9.64 6.32
C ARG A 47 0.59 -8.19 6.57
N ARG A 48 1.36 -7.52 7.45
CA ARG A 48 1.39 -6.07 7.49
C ARG A 48 2.08 -5.58 6.22
N MET A 49 1.36 -4.80 5.42
CA MET A 49 1.80 -4.37 4.10
C MET A 49 1.96 -2.86 4.04
N TYR A 50 2.86 -2.42 3.18
CA TYR A 50 3.05 -1.01 2.88
C TYR A 50 2.57 -0.73 1.46
N ALA A 51 1.87 0.38 1.26
CA ALA A 51 1.46 0.82 -0.07
C ALA A 51 1.78 2.30 -0.26
N PHE A 52 2.55 2.60 -1.31
CA PHE A 52 2.78 3.95 -1.80
C PHE A 52 2.06 4.15 -3.13
N GLN A 53 1.36 5.28 -3.25
CA GLN A 53 0.60 5.76 -4.41
C GLN A 53 0.49 4.87 -5.68
N VAL A 54 -0.73 4.39 -5.94
CA VAL A 54 -1.34 4.45 -7.28
C VAL A 54 -2.81 4.89 -7.11
N ILE A 55 -3.06 6.19 -7.27
CA ILE A 55 -4.38 6.86 -7.13
C ILE A 55 -5.55 6.10 -7.83
N PRO A 56 -5.42 5.57 -9.07
CA PRO A 56 -6.53 4.88 -9.72
C PRO A 56 -6.86 3.50 -9.13
N LEU A 57 -6.00 2.93 -8.29
CA LEU A 57 -6.18 1.57 -7.75
C LEU A 57 -6.60 1.56 -6.28
N ILE A 58 -6.70 2.73 -5.65
CA ILE A 58 -7.17 2.86 -4.27
C ILE A 58 -8.55 2.19 -4.10
N PRO A 59 -9.57 2.43 -4.95
CA PRO A 59 -10.87 1.78 -4.77
C PRO A 59 -10.82 0.25 -4.78
N SER A 60 -10.03 -0.34 -5.70
CA SER A 60 -9.85 -1.79 -5.78
C SER A 60 -9.06 -2.34 -4.59
N GLY A 61 -8.03 -1.60 -4.14
CA GLY A 61 -7.24 -1.95 -2.96
C GLY A 61 -8.05 -1.89 -1.67
N LEU A 62 -8.94 -0.90 -1.52
CA LEU A 62 -9.81 -0.74 -0.35
C LEU A 62 -10.70 -1.96 -0.11
N LYS A 63 -11.18 -2.60 -1.18
CA LYS A 63 -11.92 -3.86 -1.07
C LYS A 63 -11.08 -4.97 -0.43
N ASN A 64 -9.82 -5.11 -0.84
CA ASN A 64 -8.92 -6.12 -0.26
C ASN A 64 -8.46 -5.77 1.16
N MET A 65 -8.31 -4.48 1.49
CA MET A 65 -7.94 -4.03 2.83
C MET A 65 -9.02 -4.33 3.86
N LYS A 66 -10.29 -4.12 3.51
CA LYS A 66 -11.45 -4.34 4.41
C LYS A 66 -11.53 -5.77 4.94
N ASP A 67 -11.16 -6.73 4.12
CA ASP A 67 -11.42 -8.13 4.44
C ASP A 67 -10.22 -8.83 5.12
N TYR A 68 -8.96 -8.41 4.86
CA TYR A 68 -7.83 -9.30 5.13
C TYR A 68 -6.50 -8.67 5.58
N ALA A 69 -6.31 -7.34 5.65
CA ALA A 69 -4.97 -6.79 5.89
C ALA A 69 -4.89 -5.53 6.77
N GLU A 70 -3.83 -5.48 7.59
CA GLU A 70 -3.30 -4.24 8.16
C GLU A 70 -2.36 -3.59 7.14
N VAL A 71 -2.74 -2.42 6.62
CA VAL A 71 -1.97 -1.71 5.59
C VAL A 71 -1.60 -0.32 6.06
N VAL A 72 -0.33 0.02 5.95
CA VAL A 72 0.14 1.39 6.08
C VAL A 72 0.16 2.01 4.70
N LEU A 73 -0.73 2.97 4.50
CA LEU A 73 -0.98 3.61 3.23
C LEU A 73 -0.46 5.05 3.26
N GLU A 74 0.51 5.35 2.40
CA GLU A 74 1.03 6.70 2.22
C GLU A 74 0.36 7.33 0.99
N VAL A 75 -0.49 8.32 1.25
CA VAL A 75 -1.34 9.01 0.27
C VAL A 75 -1.31 10.52 0.51
N PRO A 76 -1.55 11.33 -0.54
CA PRO A 76 -1.60 12.77 -0.38
C PRO A 76 -2.87 13.17 0.39
N TRP A 77 -2.78 14.23 1.17
CA TRP A 77 -3.91 14.78 1.93
C TRP A 77 -4.90 15.48 1.00
N TRP A 78 -5.87 14.74 0.46
CA TRP A 78 -6.89 15.24 -0.46
C TRP A 78 -8.33 15.02 0.04
N PRO A 79 -8.80 15.79 1.05
CA PRO A 79 -10.12 15.62 1.68
C PRO A 79 -11.33 15.64 0.76
N ARG A 80 -11.18 16.21 -0.46
CA ARG A 80 -12.28 16.40 -1.41
C ARG A 80 -12.47 15.23 -2.36
N ILE A 81 -11.64 14.19 -2.28
CA ILE A 81 -11.72 13.04 -3.19
C ILE A 81 -12.45 11.88 -2.50
N PRO A 82 -13.40 11.19 -3.17
CA PRO A 82 -14.21 10.15 -2.52
C PRO A 82 -13.41 9.04 -1.83
N TRP A 83 -12.33 8.56 -2.45
CA TRP A 83 -11.48 7.52 -1.85
C TRP A 83 -10.78 7.99 -0.58
N PHE A 84 -10.54 9.29 -0.41
CA PHE A 84 -9.86 9.84 0.75
C PHE A 84 -10.73 9.72 1.99
N LEU A 85 -12.01 10.04 1.86
CA LEU A 85 -12.98 9.89 2.95
C LEU A 85 -13.13 8.41 3.36
N GLU A 86 -13.12 7.49 2.40
CA GLU A 86 -13.19 6.06 2.67
C GLU A 86 -11.96 5.55 3.44
N ILE A 87 -10.75 6.00 3.09
CA ILE A 87 -9.53 5.69 3.86
C ILE A 87 -9.63 6.20 5.29
N MET A 88 -10.08 7.45 5.49
CA MET A 88 -10.19 8.04 6.83
C MET A 88 -11.21 7.31 7.71
N GLN A 89 -12.27 6.75 7.13
CA GLN A 89 -13.24 5.94 7.87
C GLN A 89 -12.67 4.58 8.28
N LEU A 90 -11.71 4.05 7.53
CA LEU A 90 -11.08 2.75 7.80
C LEU A 90 -9.82 2.87 8.66
N SER A 91 -9.22 4.05 8.77
CA SER A 91 -7.98 4.27 9.53
C SER A 91 -8.23 4.22 11.03
N GLY A 92 -7.55 3.30 11.73
CA GLY A 92 -7.54 3.23 13.20
C GLY A 92 -6.60 4.23 13.87
N ASP A 93 -5.55 4.66 13.16
CA ASP A 93 -4.61 5.72 13.56
C ASP A 93 -4.29 6.58 12.34
N SER A 94 -4.32 7.90 12.50
CA SER A 94 -3.92 8.86 11.46
C SER A 94 -2.79 9.74 11.97
N GLY A 95 -1.63 9.66 11.31
CA GLY A 95 -0.48 10.52 11.57
C GLY A 95 -0.35 11.56 10.47
N PHE A 96 -0.38 12.84 10.83
CA PHE A 96 -0.12 13.94 9.88
C PHE A 96 1.34 14.33 9.96
N TRP A 97 2.04 14.28 8.84
CA TRP A 97 3.43 14.72 8.74
C TRP A 97 3.49 15.78 7.63
N THR A 98 3.85 17.00 8.01
CA THR A 98 4.12 18.13 7.10
C THR A 98 5.58 18.17 6.70
#